data_AF-A0A6A0A6F9-F1
#
_entry.id   AF-A0A6A0A6F9-F1
#
_cell.length_a   1.000
_cell.length_b   1.000
_cell.length_c   1.000
_cell.angle_alpha   90.00
_cell.angle_beta   90.00
_cell.angle_gamma   90.00
#
_symmetry.space_group_name_H-M   'P 1'
#
loop_
_entity.id
_entity.type
_entity.pdbx_description
1 polymer ?
#
loop_
_entity_poly.entity_id
_entity_poly.type
_entity_poly.pdbx_seq_one_letter_code
_entity_poly.pdbx_strand_id
1 'polypeptide(L)' 'MRDPVVAADGHSYEREALLKYLATGSLQSPVTRKKLTTTTLYPNHALRGVVEYMQASQRLQQVEAVRSHSARSGVTP' A
#
# COMPACT_ATOMS: atom_id res chain seq x y z
N MET A 1 0.26 -0.30 -0.98
CA MET A 1 1.61 -0.14 -0.42
C MET A 1 2.30 -1.50 -0.49
N ARG A 2 3.44 -1.61 -1.17
CA ARG A 2 4.18 -2.86 -1.33
C ARG A 2 5.19 -3.05 -0.19
N ASP A 3 5.91 -2.00 0.16
CA ASP A 3 6.88 -2.00 1.24
C ASP A 3 6.64 -0.82 2.20
N PRO A 4 5.60 -0.93 3.05
CA PRO A 4 5.27 0.12 4.00
C PRO A 4 6.37 0.27 5.06
N VAL A 5 6.79 1.51 5.30
CA VAL A 5 7.79 1.89 6.31
C VAL A 5 7.28 3.02 7.19
N VAL A 6 7.67 3.02 8.46
CA VAL A 6 7.39 4.07 9.43
C VAL A 6 8.60 5.02 9.51
N ALA A 7 8.33 6.32 9.41
CA ALA A 7 9.33 7.37 9.65
C ALA A 7 9.25 7.88 11.10
N ALA A 8 10.19 8.75 11.48
CA ALA A 8 10.31 9.25 12.87
C ALA A 8 9.11 10.06 13.37
N ASP A 9 8.21 10.48 12.47
CA ASP A 9 6.94 11.15 12.77
C ASP A 9 5.78 10.20 13.04
N GLY A 10 6.04 8.88 13.07
CA GLY A 10 5.05 7.83 13.31
C GLY A 10 4.14 7.50 12.12
N HIS A 11 4.31 8.16 10.98
CA HIS A 11 3.49 7.90 9.79
C HIS A 11 4.08 6.79 8.94
N SER A 12 3.20 6.05 8.27
CA SER A 12 3.59 4.99 7.33
C SER A 12 3.59 5.49 5.89
N TYR A 13 4.63 5.16 5.14
CA TYR A 13 4.87 5.56 3.76
C TYR A 13 5.24 4.36 2.90
N GLU A 14 5.08 4.47 1.59
CA GLU A 14 5.73 3.54 0.66
C GLU A 14 7.24 3.83 0.64
N ARG A 15 8.09 2.81 0.87
CA ARG A 15 9.55 3.00 0.96
C ARG A 15 10.11 3.76 -0.22
N GLU A 16 9.84 3.31 -1.44
CA GLU A 16 10.41 3.92 -2.65
C GLU A 16 10.00 5.38 -2.80
N ALA A 17 8.74 5.71 -2.51
CA ALA A 17 8.23 7.07 -2.62
C ALA A 17 8.89 7.99 -1.59
N LEU A 18 9.03 7.53 -0.34
CA LEU A 18 9.67 8.31 0.71
C LEU A 18 11.17 8.49 0.44
N LEU A 19 11.87 7.45 0.00
CA LEU A 19 13.29 7.55 -0.36
C LEU A 19 13.52 8.55 -1.50
N LYS A 20 12.68 8.52 -2.55
CA LYS A 20 12.74 9.51 -3.65
C LYS A 20 12.51 10.92 -3.13
N TYR A 21 11.55 11.11 -2.22
CA TYR A 21 11.27 12.39 -1.60
C TYR A 21 12.45 12.90 -0.75
N LEU A 22 13.05 12.05 0.09
CA LEU A 22 14.22 12.42 0.89
C LEU A 22 15.44 12.73 0.02
N ALA A 23 15.59 12.04 -1.11
CA ALA A 23 16.66 12.27 -2.08
C ALA A 23 16.60 13.64 -2.76
N THR A 24 15.46 14.35 -2.73
CA THR A 24 15.38 15.73 -3.24
C THR A 24 15.96 16.77 -2.27
N GLY A 25 16.54 16.35 -1.15
CA GLY A 25 17.01 17.22 -0.07
C GLY A 25 15.93 17.60 0.95
N SER A 26 14.71 17.07 0.81
CA SER A 26 13.63 17.29 1.76
C SER A 26 13.84 16.46 3.01
N LEU A 27 13.96 17.09 4.18
CA LEU A 27 14.08 16.41 5.49
C LEU A 27 12.81 16.55 6.34
N GLN A 28 11.67 16.82 5.70
CA GLN A 28 10.40 17.02 6.37
C GLN A 28 9.50 15.80 6.20
N SER A 29 8.57 15.62 7.11
CA SER A 29 7.45 14.70 6.92
C SER A 29 6.60 15.16 5.73
N PRO A 30 6.31 14.29 4.74
CA PRO A 30 5.37 14.63 3.67
C PRO A 30 3.96 14.99 4.18
N VAL A 31 3.58 14.50 5.37
CA VAL A 31 2.24 14.70 5.94
C VAL A 31 2.22 15.91 6.87
N THR A 32 3.11 15.92 7.86
CA THR A 32 3.08 16.95 8.91
C THR A 32 3.87 18.20 8.55
N ARG A 33 4.69 18.14 7.49
CA ARG A 33 5.65 19.19 7.06
C ARG A 33 6.65 19.62 8.14
N LYS A 34 6.72 18.89 9.25
CA LYS A 34 7.71 19.10 10.30
C LYS A 34 8.99 18.35 9.93
N LYS A 35 10.13 18.89 10.36
CA LYS A 35 11.43 18.23 10.15
C LYS A 35 11.43 16.86 10.84
N LEU A 36 11.86 15.83 10.13
CA LEU A 36 12.08 14.51 10.69
C LEU A 36 13.29 14.56 11.62
N THR A 37 13.17 13.95 12.80
CA THR A 37 14.29 13.85 13.75
C THR A 37 15.38 12.91 13.25
N THR A 38 15.01 11.92 12.41
CA THR A 38 15.93 11.04 11.70
C THR A 38 15.34 10.60 10.35
N THR A 39 16.20 10.25 9.40
CA THR A 39 15.82 9.63 8.12
C THR A 39 15.81 8.10 8.18
N THR A 40 16.06 7.50 9.35
CA THR A 40 15.91 6.06 9.57
C THR A 40 14.46 5.64 9.34
N LEU A 41 14.27 4.58 8.53
CA LEU A 41 12.97 4.04 8.17
C LEU A 41 12.82 2.63 8.75
N TYR A 42 11.70 2.39 9.43
CA TYR A 42 11.41 1.09 10.06
C TYR A 42 10.35 0.33 9.25
N PRO A 43 10.54 -0.95 8.90
CA PRO A 43 9.50 -1.71 8.22
C PRO A 43 8.19 -1.80 9.01
N ASN A 44 7.04 -1.63 8.35
CA ASN A 44 5.72 -1.84 8.95
C ASN A 44 5.12 -3.17 8.47
N HIS A 45 5.56 -4.28 9.09
CA HIS A 45 5.10 -5.62 8.72
C HIS A 45 3.60 -5.83 8.94
N ALA A 46 3.02 -5.23 9.98
CA ALA A 46 1.59 -5.33 10.25
C ALA A 46 0.76 -4.71 9.11
N LEU A 47 1.10 -3.49 8.70
CA LEU A 47 0.42 -2.83 7.59
C LEU A 47 0.62 -3.58 6.27
N ARG A 48 1.82 -4.12 6.04
CA ARG A 48 2.10 -4.95 4.86
C ARG A 48 1.15 -6.15 4.80
N GLY A 49 1.00 -6.88 5.90
CA GLY A 49 0.09 -8.02 5.98
C GLY A 49 -1.37 -7.65 5.75
N VAL A 50 -1.83 -6.52 6.32
CA VAL A 50 -3.20 -6.02 6.07
C VAL A 50 -3.42 -5.71 4.59
N VAL A 51 -2.47 -5.04 3.94
CA VAL A 51 -2.57 -4.69 2.52
C VAL A 51 -2.58 -5.95 1.64
N GLU A 52 -1.70 -6.92 1.91
CA GLU A 52 -1.65 -8.20 1.21
C GLU A 52 -2.97 -8.97 1.35
N TYR A 53 -3.51 -9.05 2.56
CA TYR A 53 -4.80 -9.69 2.83
C TYR A 53 -5.95 -9.04 2.07
N MET A 54 -6.03 -7.70 2.08
CA MET A 54 -7.08 -6.96 1.37
C MET A 54 -6.99 -7.19 -0.14
N GLN A 55 -5.79 -7.18 -0.71
CA GLN A 55 -5.58 -7.43 -2.15
C GLN A 55 -5.97 -8.86 -2.54
N ALA A 56 -5.61 -9.85 -1.72
CA ALA A 56 -6.00 -11.24 -1.97
C ALA A 56 -7.53 -11.41 -1.93
N SER A 57 -8.17 -10.82 -0.92
CA SER A 57 -9.64 -10.85 -0.77
C SER A 57 -10.36 -10.21 -1.97
N GLN A 58 -9.90 -9.03 -2.41
CA GLN A 58 -10.46 -8.34 -3.58
C GLN A 58 -10.31 -9.17 -4.86
N ARG A 59 -9.17 -9.84 -5.05
CA ARG A 59 -8.93 -10.68 -6.23
C ARG A 59 -9.87 -11.88 -6.28
N LEU A 60 -10.13 -12.54 -5.15
CA LEU A 60 -11.09 -13.64 -5.06
C LEU A 60 -12.50 -13.18 -5.42
N GLN A 61 -12.94 -12.05 -4.86
CA GLN A 61 -14.25 -11.46 -5.16
C GLN A 61 -14.40 -11.13 -6.65
N GLN A 62 -13.37 -10.60 -7.30
CA GLN A 62 -13.40 -10.31 -8.75
C GLN A 62 -13.51 -11.59 -9.59
N VAL A 63 -12.78 -12.65 -9.24
CA VAL A 63 -12.86 -13.94 -9.96
C VAL A 63 -14.25 -14.56 -9.84
N GLU A 64 -14.84 -14.53 -8.65
CA GLU A 64 -16.21 -15.01 -8.43
C GLU A 64 -17.24 -14.19 -9.21
N ALA A 65 -17.10 -12.86 -9.22
CA ALA A 65 -17.97 -11.99 -9.99
C ALA A 65 -17.92 -12.31 -11.48
N VAL A 66 -16.72 -12.46 -12.07
CA VAL A 66 -16.54 -12.81 -13.49
C VAL A 66 -17.15 -14.18 -13.81
N ARG A 67 -16.92 -15.20 -12.96
CA ARG A 67 -17.50 -16.54 -13.12
C ARG A 67 -19.03 -16.50 -13.09
N SER A 68 -19.61 -15.75 -12.15
CA SER A 68 -21.07 -15.62 -12.03
C SER A 68 -21.72 -14.84 -13.18
N HIS A 69 -20.97 -13.94 -13.83
CA HIS A 69 -21.44 -13.20 -15.00
C HIS A 69 -21.39 -14.07 -16.26
N SER A 70 -20.30 -14.83 -16.45
CA SER A 70 -20.15 -15.76 -17.57
C SER A 70 -21.17 -16.91 -17.51
N ALA A 71 -21.47 -17.45 -16.32
CA ALA A 71 -22.50 -18.47 -16.14
C ALA A 71 -23.94 -17.99 -16.44
N ARG A 72 -24.22 -16.69 -16.32
CA ARG A 72 -25.53 -16.09 -16.66
C ARG A 72 -25.66 -15.72 -18.14
N SER A 73 -24.55 -15.48 -18.82
CA SER A 73 -24.53 -15.14 -20.25
C SER A 73 -24.57 -16.37 -21.18
N GLY A 74 -24.53 -17.58 -20.62
CA GLY A 74 -24.55 -18.85 -21.34
C GLY A 74 -25.94 -19.50 -21.40
N VAL A 75 -27.01 -18.73 -21.63
CA VAL A 75 -28.29 -19.34 -22.03
C VAL A 75 -28.11 -19.85 -23.47
N THR A 76 -28.24 -21.18 -23.58
CA THR A 76 -28.07 -22.07 -24.74
C THR A 76 -28.80 -21.63 -26.03
N PRO A 77 -28.34 -22.09 -27.22
CA PRO A 77 -28.96 -21.83 -28.51
C PRO A 77 -30.40 -22.34 -28.63
#